data_AF-A0A9D2H4H0-F1
#
_entry.id   AF-A0A9D2H4H0-F1
#
_cell.length_a   1.000
_cell.length_b   1.000
_cell.length_c   1.000
_cell.angle_alpha   90.00
_cell.angle_beta   90.00
_cell.angle_gamma   90.00
#
_symmetry.space_group_name_H-M   'P 1'
#
loop_
_entity.id
_entity.type
_entity.pdbx_description
1 polymer ?
#
loop_
_entity_poly.entity_id
_entity_poly.type
_entity_poly.pdbx_seq_one_letter_code
_entity_poly.pdbx_strand_id
1 'polypeptide(L)'
;MTKLFHKLELSDKEENISPERKKKAAIAAGASALFAGAGYIVQKEYLRGALYALVEAAFILLFIFWGKDAIAGFFSLGEVPMRDHSLVFLVYGILAFIVLGAFLVFWAIGIIETYRNGIKITDENYERPSRKEAFREWLHEKTHVLFLAPGVAAIALVVLIPLVFSICIAFTNYDASHQPPRVLIEWVGMQNFKDLLTLGSYATTFFGILGWTLIWTVCSSVFPYGLGILLAVLLNNPRLKGKKIYKTIFILPWAIPAYISLLVLQTMFDTGYGLI
;
A
#
# COMPACT_ATOMS: atom_id res chain seq x y z
N MET A 1 10.44 -26.51 12.98
CA MET A 1 10.86 -27.66 12.16
C MET A 1 9.70 -28.36 11.45
N THR A 2 8.56 -28.63 12.11
CA THR A 2 7.42 -29.37 11.53
C THR A 2 6.82 -28.76 10.24
N LYS A 3 6.71 -27.43 10.15
CA LYS A 3 6.25 -26.73 8.92
C LYS A 3 7.26 -26.79 7.76
N LEU A 4 8.55 -26.96 8.06
CA LEU A 4 9.60 -27.03 7.04
C LEU A 4 9.62 -28.43 6.41
N PHE A 5 9.49 -29.48 7.22
CA PHE A 5 9.33 -30.86 6.76
C PHE A 5 8.03 -31.06 5.96
N HIS A 6 6.92 -30.48 6.40
CA HIS A 6 5.67 -30.51 5.63
C HIS A 6 5.77 -29.78 4.27
N LYS A 7 6.56 -28.70 4.21
CA LYS A 7 6.82 -27.96 2.96
C LYS A 7 7.76 -28.72 2.03
N LEU A 8 8.72 -29.48 2.56
CA LEU A 8 9.60 -30.36 1.79
C LEU A 8 8.85 -31.60 1.26
N GLU A 9 7.98 -32.22 2.06
CA GLU A 9 7.10 -33.30 1.60
C GLU A 9 6.11 -32.86 0.52
N LEU A 10 5.57 -31.64 0.59
CA LEU A 10 4.76 -31.10 -0.51
C LEU A 10 5.60 -30.77 -1.74
N SER A 11 6.85 -30.32 -1.57
CA SER A 11 7.77 -30.05 -2.69
C SER A 11 8.11 -31.32 -3.46
N ASP A 12 8.40 -32.43 -2.77
CA ASP A 12 8.68 -33.73 -3.40
C ASP A 12 7.42 -34.35 -4.05
N LYS A 13 6.22 -34.08 -3.51
CA LYS A 13 4.94 -34.50 -4.13
C LYS A 13 4.55 -33.65 -5.34
N GLU A 14 4.98 -32.39 -5.41
CA GLU A 14 4.73 -31.53 -6.57
C GLU A 14 5.53 -31.95 -7.82
N GLU A 15 6.68 -32.58 -7.63
CA GLU A 15 7.57 -33.04 -8.71
C GLU A 15 7.07 -34.32 -9.40
N ASN A 16 6.26 -35.14 -8.72
CA ASN A 16 5.67 -36.38 -9.25
C ASN A 16 4.15 -36.30 -9.47
N ILE A 17 3.63 -35.15 -9.93
CA ILE A 17 2.21 -34.98 -10.31
C ILE A 17 2.01 -35.44 -11.75
N SER A 18 1.13 -36.42 -11.96
CA SER A 18 0.84 -36.94 -13.29
C SER A 18 0.36 -35.83 -14.27
N PRO A 19 0.71 -35.91 -15.57
CA PRO A 19 0.31 -34.92 -16.56
C PRO A 19 -1.21 -34.72 -16.65
N GLU A 20 -1.98 -35.79 -16.41
CA GLU A 20 -3.44 -35.76 -16.43
C GLU A 20 -4.02 -34.94 -15.25
N ARG A 21 -3.42 -35.02 -14.06
CA ARG A 21 -3.79 -34.21 -12.89
C ARG A 21 -3.56 -32.72 -13.16
N LYS A 22 -2.40 -32.38 -13.75
CA LYS A 22 -2.10 -30.99 -14.15
C LYS A 22 -3.10 -30.48 -15.19
N LYS A 23 -3.50 -31.32 -16.16
CA LYS A 23 -4.49 -30.96 -17.19
C LYS A 23 -5.87 -30.67 -16.60
N LYS A 24 -6.40 -31.51 -15.71
CA LYS A 24 -7.71 -31.27 -15.06
C LYS A 24 -7.69 -30.04 -14.15
N ALA A 25 -6.60 -29.84 -13.40
CA ALA A 25 -6.42 -28.63 -12.59
C ALA A 25 -6.32 -27.36 -13.45
N ALA A 26 -5.64 -27.43 -14.59
CA ALA A 26 -5.54 -26.32 -15.55
C ALA A 26 -6.90 -25.98 -16.19
N ILE A 27 -7.77 -26.96 -16.45
CA ILE A 27 -9.14 -26.69 -16.94
C ILE A 27 -9.94 -25.91 -15.89
N ALA A 28 -9.85 -26.29 -14.61
CA ALA A 28 -10.53 -25.58 -13.54
C ALA A 28 -9.97 -24.16 -13.34
N ALA A 29 -8.65 -23.99 -13.41
CA ALA A 29 -8.01 -22.68 -13.35
C ALA A 29 -8.37 -21.80 -14.56
N GLY A 30 -8.45 -22.39 -15.75
CA GLY A 30 -8.90 -21.72 -16.97
C GLY A 30 -10.36 -21.27 -16.89
N ALA A 31 -11.23 -22.06 -16.23
CA ALA A 31 -12.60 -21.64 -15.94
C ALA A 31 -12.64 -20.44 -14.98
N SER A 32 -11.83 -20.44 -13.91
CA SER A 32 -11.68 -19.27 -13.01
C SER A 32 -11.12 -18.03 -13.71
N ALA A 33 -10.27 -18.23 -14.72
CA ALA A 33 -9.71 -17.15 -15.52
C ALA A 33 -10.70 -16.54 -16.53
N LEU A 34 -11.86 -17.17 -16.75
CA LEU A 34 -12.96 -16.57 -17.51
C LEU A 34 -14.00 -15.94 -16.58
N PHE A 35 -14.25 -16.57 -15.44
CA PHE A 35 -15.19 -16.12 -14.43
C PHE A 35 -14.69 -16.61 -13.08
N ALA A 36 -14.41 -15.71 -12.14
CA ALA A 36 -13.75 -16.00 -10.87
C ALA A 36 -14.44 -17.12 -10.07
N GLY A 37 -15.77 -17.20 -10.16
CA GLY A 37 -16.56 -18.26 -9.50
C GLY A 37 -16.58 -19.61 -10.22
N ALA A 38 -16.26 -19.67 -11.52
CA ALA A 38 -16.52 -20.84 -12.35
C ALA A 38 -15.61 -22.03 -12.04
N GLY A 39 -14.31 -21.81 -11.76
CA GLY A 39 -13.42 -22.93 -11.44
C GLY A 39 -13.78 -23.64 -10.13
N TYR A 40 -14.27 -22.91 -9.13
CA TYR A 40 -14.80 -23.50 -7.89
C TYR A 40 -16.06 -24.34 -8.15
N ILE A 41 -16.93 -23.89 -9.07
CA ILE A 41 -18.13 -24.65 -9.48
C ILE A 41 -17.74 -25.95 -10.18
N VAL A 42 -16.76 -25.92 -11.09
CA VAL A 42 -16.21 -27.13 -11.74
C VAL A 42 -15.67 -28.12 -10.71
N GLN A 43 -15.10 -27.63 -9.62
CA GLN A 43 -14.59 -28.44 -8.52
C GLN A 43 -15.69 -28.96 -7.56
N LYS A 44 -16.96 -28.58 -7.78
CA LYS A 44 -18.14 -28.85 -6.93
C LYS A 44 -18.12 -28.11 -5.59
N GLU A 45 -17.34 -27.04 -5.46
CA GLU A 45 -17.28 -26.14 -4.30
C GLU A 45 -18.23 -24.94 -4.47
N TYR A 46 -19.54 -25.21 -4.56
CA TYR A 46 -20.55 -24.20 -4.92
C TYR A 46 -20.60 -22.99 -3.99
N LEU A 47 -20.35 -23.14 -2.67
CA LEU A 47 -20.37 -22.03 -1.72
C LEU A 47 -19.25 -21.01 -2.00
N ARG A 48 -18.03 -21.50 -2.26
CA ARG A 48 -16.91 -20.61 -2.62
C ARG A 48 -17.11 -20.02 -4.01
N GLY A 49 -17.57 -20.83 -4.96
CA GLY A 49 -17.90 -20.34 -6.31
C GLY A 49 -18.92 -19.21 -6.30
N ALA A 50 -19.99 -19.33 -5.49
CA ALA A 50 -20.99 -18.28 -5.34
C ALA A 50 -20.42 -16.99 -4.71
N LEU A 51 -19.55 -17.11 -3.70
CA LEU A 51 -18.89 -15.96 -3.08
C LEU A 51 -18.01 -15.20 -4.08
N TYR A 52 -17.13 -15.91 -4.79
CA TYR A 52 -16.23 -15.31 -5.79
C TYR A 52 -17.02 -14.70 -6.96
N ALA A 53 -18.08 -15.37 -7.42
CA ALA A 53 -19.00 -14.85 -8.43
C ALA A 53 -19.71 -13.56 -7.96
N LEU A 54 -20.12 -13.48 -6.69
CA LEU A 54 -20.74 -12.29 -6.12
C LEU A 54 -19.75 -11.12 -6.08
N VAL A 55 -18.52 -11.36 -5.65
CA VAL A 55 -17.47 -10.32 -5.62
C VAL A 55 -17.19 -9.79 -7.03
N GLU A 56 -17.09 -10.67 -8.02
CA GLU A 56 -16.91 -10.30 -9.42
C GLU A 56 -18.11 -9.51 -9.97
N ALA A 57 -19.34 -9.95 -9.70
CA ALA A 57 -20.55 -9.23 -10.11
C ALA A 57 -20.62 -7.84 -9.45
N ALA A 58 -20.31 -7.74 -8.16
CA ALA A 58 -20.26 -6.46 -7.45
C ALA A 58 -19.19 -5.52 -8.03
N PHE A 59 -18.01 -6.05 -8.37
CA PHE A 59 -16.96 -5.30 -9.04
C PHE A 59 -17.41 -4.78 -10.42
N ILE A 60 -18.02 -5.64 -11.24
CA ILE A 60 -18.53 -5.26 -12.57
C ILE A 60 -19.59 -4.15 -12.44
N LEU A 61 -20.56 -4.31 -11.52
CA LEU A 61 -21.58 -3.29 -11.27
C LEU A 61 -20.94 -1.96 -10.82
N LEU A 62 -19.99 -2.01 -9.90
CA LEU A 62 -19.26 -0.83 -9.44
C LEU A 62 -18.55 -0.10 -10.59
N PHE A 63 -17.92 -0.83 -11.52
CA PHE A 63 -17.23 -0.23 -12.66
C PHE A 63 -18.17 0.29 -13.75
N ILE A 64 -19.32 -0.35 -13.95
CA ILE A 64 -20.35 0.13 -14.88
C ILE A 64 -20.98 1.45 -14.40
N PHE A 65 -21.26 1.56 -13.09
CA PHE A 65 -21.96 2.72 -12.53
C PHE A 65 -21.03 3.86 -12.12
N TRP A 66 -19.78 3.59 -11.79
CA TRP A 66 -18.85 4.61 -11.27
C TRP A 66 -17.45 4.51 -11.87
N GLY A 67 -16.88 3.32 -11.95
CA GLY A 67 -15.46 3.15 -12.32
C GLY A 67 -15.11 3.67 -13.72
N LYS A 68 -16.01 3.50 -14.71
CA LYS A 68 -15.79 4.02 -16.08
C LYS A 68 -15.63 5.54 -16.10
N ASP A 69 -16.48 6.24 -15.36
CA ASP A 69 -16.52 7.71 -15.34
C ASP A 69 -15.37 8.25 -14.49
N ALA A 70 -14.99 7.54 -13.42
CA ALA A 70 -13.81 7.83 -12.63
C ALA A 70 -12.51 7.70 -13.45
N ILE A 71 -12.37 6.66 -14.26
CA ILE A 71 -11.20 6.47 -15.14
C ILE A 71 -11.19 7.49 -16.28
N ALA A 72 -12.33 7.74 -16.93
CA ALA A 72 -12.41 8.78 -17.97
C ALA A 72 -12.10 10.17 -17.40
N GLY A 73 -12.60 10.45 -16.20
CA GLY A 73 -12.31 11.65 -15.43
C GLY A 73 -10.84 11.84 -15.09
N PHE A 74 -10.12 10.76 -14.80
CA PHE A 74 -8.67 10.80 -14.54
C PHE A 74 -7.90 11.38 -15.74
N PHE A 75 -8.22 10.95 -16.95
CA PHE A 75 -7.51 11.39 -18.15
C PHE A 75 -7.98 12.76 -18.65
N SER A 76 -9.28 13.06 -18.53
CA SER A 76 -9.85 14.35 -18.96
C SER A 76 -9.59 15.48 -17.97
N LEU A 77 -9.49 15.17 -16.67
CA LEU A 77 -9.41 16.16 -15.58
C LEU A 77 -10.59 17.16 -15.55
N GLY A 78 -11.73 16.78 -16.13
CA GLY A 78 -12.93 17.61 -16.28
C GLY A 78 -13.06 18.20 -17.68
N GLU A 79 -14.28 18.57 -18.05
CA GLU A 79 -14.58 19.11 -19.39
C GLU A 79 -15.12 20.54 -19.33
N VAL A 80 -15.86 20.87 -18.26
CA VAL A 80 -16.57 22.15 -18.13
C VAL A 80 -16.00 22.95 -16.95
N PRO A 81 -15.27 24.04 -17.22
CA PRO A 81 -14.82 24.97 -16.19
C PRO A 81 -15.99 25.49 -15.34
N MET A 82 -15.73 25.84 -14.09
CA MET A 82 -16.67 26.28 -13.05
C MET A 82 -17.67 25.23 -12.56
N ARG A 83 -17.89 24.14 -13.31
CA ARG A 83 -18.72 23.00 -12.89
C ARG A 83 -17.86 21.85 -12.37
N ASP A 84 -16.83 21.52 -13.13
CA ASP A 84 -16.01 20.34 -12.91
C ASP A 84 -14.80 20.68 -12.03
N HIS A 85 -14.41 19.76 -11.15
CA HIS A 85 -13.31 19.96 -10.22
C HIS A 85 -12.19 18.95 -10.49
N SER A 86 -11.15 19.37 -11.22
CA SER A 86 -10.08 18.48 -11.70
C SER A 86 -9.42 17.64 -10.60
N LEU A 87 -9.20 18.21 -9.41
CA LEU A 87 -8.63 17.45 -8.27
C LEU A 87 -9.53 16.29 -7.80
N VAL A 88 -10.86 16.45 -7.89
CA VAL A 88 -11.82 15.41 -7.49
C VAL A 88 -11.81 14.27 -8.49
N PHE A 89 -11.80 14.59 -9.79
CA PHE A 89 -11.63 13.60 -10.85
C PHE A 89 -10.32 12.82 -10.72
N LEU A 90 -9.24 13.51 -10.37
CA LEU A 90 -7.95 12.86 -10.12
C LEU A 90 -8.04 11.86 -8.95
N VAL A 91 -8.65 12.25 -7.82
CA VAL A 91 -8.85 11.35 -6.66
C VAL A 91 -9.74 10.16 -7.01
N TYR A 92 -10.86 10.37 -7.71
CA TYR A 92 -11.74 9.28 -8.12
C TYR A 92 -11.05 8.31 -9.08
N GLY A 93 -10.28 8.84 -10.03
CA GLY A 93 -9.44 8.03 -10.92
C GLY A 93 -8.45 7.16 -10.18
N ILE A 94 -7.69 7.75 -9.24
CA ILE A 94 -6.73 7.02 -8.39
C ILE A 94 -7.45 5.93 -7.60
N LEU A 95 -8.60 6.25 -6.99
CA LEU A 95 -9.41 5.27 -6.26
C LEU A 95 -9.85 4.12 -7.19
N ALA A 96 -10.29 4.43 -8.42
CA ALA A 96 -10.69 3.42 -9.39
C ALA A 96 -9.52 2.51 -9.78
N PHE A 97 -8.32 3.05 -10.01
CA PHE A 97 -7.12 2.24 -10.29
C PHE A 97 -6.70 1.37 -9.10
N ILE A 98 -6.83 1.87 -7.86
CA ILE A 98 -6.56 1.07 -6.66
C ILE A 98 -7.56 -0.09 -6.54
N VAL A 99 -8.86 0.18 -6.72
CA VAL A 99 -9.90 -0.86 -6.68
C VAL A 99 -9.69 -1.87 -7.82
N LEU A 100 -9.34 -1.43 -9.02
CA LEU A 100 -9.00 -2.30 -10.15
C LEU A 100 -7.79 -3.19 -9.82
N GLY A 101 -6.71 -2.61 -9.31
CA GLY A 101 -5.52 -3.36 -8.91
C GLY A 101 -5.81 -4.37 -7.81
N ALA A 102 -6.58 -3.98 -6.79
CA ALA A 102 -7.01 -4.88 -5.72
C ALA A 102 -7.86 -6.05 -6.25
N PHE A 103 -8.76 -5.77 -7.20
CA PHE A 103 -9.55 -6.81 -7.86
C PHE A 103 -8.68 -7.75 -8.70
N LEU A 104 -7.70 -7.24 -9.46
CA LEU A 104 -6.76 -8.08 -10.22
C LEU A 104 -5.95 -9.00 -9.31
N VAL A 105 -5.51 -8.51 -8.14
CA VAL A 105 -4.83 -9.34 -7.14
C VAL A 105 -5.77 -10.40 -6.57
N PHE A 106 -6.99 -10.02 -6.19
CA PHE A 106 -8.01 -10.97 -5.74
C PHE A 106 -8.29 -12.05 -6.80
N TRP A 107 -8.41 -11.65 -8.06
CA TRP A 107 -8.68 -12.53 -9.18
C TRP A 107 -7.53 -13.49 -9.45
N ALA A 108 -6.29 -12.98 -9.46
CA ALA A 108 -5.08 -13.80 -9.59
C ALA A 108 -4.95 -14.82 -8.44
N ILE A 109 -5.24 -14.42 -7.20
CA ILE A 109 -5.27 -15.33 -6.04
C ILE A 109 -6.32 -16.42 -6.26
N GLY A 110 -7.52 -16.09 -6.75
CA GLY A 110 -8.57 -17.06 -7.06
C GLY A 110 -8.17 -18.10 -8.13
N ILE A 111 -7.52 -17.66 -9.22
CA ILE A 111 -7.00 -18.56 -10.26
C ILE A 111 -5.93 -19.49 -9.66
N ILE A 112 -4.99 -18.96 -8.89
CA ILE A 112 -3.93 -19.76 -8.25
C ILE A 112 -4.53 -20.76 -7.25
N GLU A 113 -5.51 -20.33 -6.45
CA GLU A 113 -6.18 -21.17 -5.45
C GLU A 113 -6.96 -22.30 -6.11
N THR A 114 -7.72 -22.02 -7.17
CA THR A 114 -8.42 -23.07 -7.94
C THR A 114 -7.47 -24.05 -8.61
N TYR A 115 -6.34 -23.59 -9.14
CA TYR A 115 -5.32 -24.50 -9.67
C TYR A 115 -4.78 -25.46 -8.59
N ARG A 116 -4.39 -24.91 -7.42
CA ARG A 116 -3.86 -25.71 -6.30
C ARG A 116 -4.90 -26.70 -5.76
N ASN A 117 -6.15 -26.25 -5.59
CA ASN A 117 -7.24 -27.12 -5.13
C ASN A 117 -7.58 -28.20 -6.16
N GLY A 118 -7.51 -27.88 -7.45
CA GLY A 118 -7.72 -28.83 -8.54
C GLY A 118 -6.73 -29.99 -8.51
N ILE A 119 -5.46 -29.73 -8.18
CA ILE A 119 -4.43 -30.78 -8.03
C ILE A 119 -4.73 -31.71 -6.84
N LYS A 120 -5.19 -31.14 -5.71
CA LYS A 120 -5.56 -31.89 -4.49
C LYS A 120 -6.77 -32.79 -4.73
N ILE A 121 -7.81 -32.26 -5.37
CA ILE A 121 -9.09 -32.96 -5.61
C ILE A 121 -8.95 -34.10 -6.63
N THR A 122 -7.92 -34.06 -7.48
CA THR A 122 -7.63 -35.11 -8.47
C THR A 122 -6.71 -36.20 -7.91
N ASP A 123 -6.35 -36.15 -6.62
CA ASP A 123 -5.65 -37.24 -5.95
C ASP A 123 -6.65 -38.37 -5.60
N GLU A 124 -6.31 -39.62 -5.93
CA GLU A 124 -7.19 -40.77 -5.68
C GLU A 124 -7.39 -41.04 -4.18
N ASN A 125 -6.43 -40.63 -3.35
CA ASN A 125 -6.50 -40.76 -1.89
C ASN A 125 -7.23 -39.58 -1.22
N TYR A 126 -7.76 -38.64 -1.98
CA TYR A 126 -8.40 -37.45 -1.43
C TYR A 126 -9.89 -37.67 -1.18
N GLU A 127 -10.24 -37.85 0.10
CA GLU A 127 -11.64 -37.83 0.54
C GLU A 127 -12.16 -36.40 0.55
N ARG A 128 -13.26 -36.15 -0.18
CA ARG A 128 -13.85 -34.82 -0.26
C ARG A 128 -14.62 -34.51 1.02
N PRO A 129 -14.25 -33.46 1.79
CA PRO A 129 -15.03 -33.05 2.94
C PRO A 129 -16.45 -32.61 2.54
N SER A 130 -17.39 -32.65 3.47
CA SER A 130 -18.75 -32.16 3.22
C SER A 130 -18.73 -30.68 2.83
N ARG A 131 -19.71 -30.21 2.03
CA ARG A 131 -19.78 -28.81 1.55
C ARG A 131 -19.63 -27.77 2.66
N LYS A 132 -20.22 -28.05 3.83
CA LYS A 132 -20.16 -27.17 5.01
C LYS A 132 -18.79 -27.23 5.71
N GLU A 133 -18.19 -28.40 5.78
CA GLU A 133 -16.89 -28.62 6.39
C GLU A 133 -15.78 -27.99 5.54
N ALA A 134 -15.81 -28.20 4.23
CA ALA A 134 -14.90 -27.57 3.28
C ALA A 134 -14.93 -26.04 3.38
N PHE A 135 -16.13 -25.45 3.50
CA PHE A 135 -16.27 -24.01 3.67
C PHE A 135 -15.73 -23.52 5.01
N ARG A 136 -16.02 -24.24 6.10
CA ARG A 136 -15.54 -23.91 7.45
C ARG A 136 -14.01 -24.01 7.54
N GLU A 137 -13.42 -25.04 6.97
CA GLU A 137 -11.96 -25.24 6.91
C GLU A 137 -11.28 -24.10 6.16
N TRP A 138 -11.85 -23.68 5.02
CA TRP A 138 -11.32 -22.52 4.27
C TRP A 138 -11.46 -21.21 5.02
N LEU A 139 -12.59 -20.96 5.70
CA LEU A 139 -12.72 -19.80 6.57
C LEU A 139 -11.66 -19.82 7.67
N HIS A 140 -11.42 -20.99 8.29
CA HIS A 140 -10.36 -21.13 9.29
C HIS A 140 -8.98 -20.89 8.69
N GLU A 141 -8.67 -21.42 7.50
CA GLU A 141 -7.42 -21.14 6.80
C GLU A 141 -7.25 -19.64 6.54
N LYS A 142 -8.31 -18.94 6.12
CA LYS A 142 -8.29 -17.51 5.77
C LYS A 142 -8.52 -16.55 6.93
N THR A 143 -8.78 -17.02 8.15
CA THR A 143 -9.07 -16.15 9.31
C THR A 143 -8.01 -15.06 9.50
N HIS A 144 -6.73 -15.42 9.45
CA HIS A 144 -5.63 -14.46 9.58
C HIS A 144 -5.69 -13.34 8.52
N VAL A 145 -6.02 -13.68 7.27
CA VAL A 145 -6.19 -12.68 6.20
C VAL A 145 -7.45 -11.85 6.44
N LEU A 146 -8.56 -12.47 6.84
CA LEU A 146 -9.82 -11.77 7.09
C LEU A 146 -9.69 -10.69 8.18
N PHE A 147 -8.93 -10.99 9.24
CA PHE A 147 -8.68 -10.02 10.32
C PHE A 147 -7.65 -8.95 9.94
N LEU A 148 -6.64 -9.28 9.12
CA LEU A 148 -5.63 -8.32 8.68
C LEU A 148 -6.10 -7.42 7.54
N ALA A 149 -6.94 -7.93 6.65
CA ALA A 149 -7.41 -7.26 5.44
C ALA A 149 -7.97 -5.84 5.68
N PRO A 150 -8.89 -5.58 6.64
CA PRO A 150 -9.42 -4.23 6.83
C PRO A 150 -8.35 -3.24 7.31
N GLY A 151 -7.43 -3.66 8.18
CA GLY A 151 -6.34 -2.80 8.67
C GLY A 151 -5.34 -2.48 7.56
N VAL A 152 -4.93 -3.48 6.79
CA VAL A 152 -4.03 -3.29 5.65
C VAL A 152 -4.70 -2.44 4.57
N ALA A 153 -5.98 -2.67 4.28
CA ALA A 153 -6.74 -1.88 3.32
C ALA A 153 -6.87 -0.41 3.76
N ALA A 154 -7.13 -0.15 5.04
CA ALA A 154 -7.21 1.21 5.57
C ALA A 154 -5.86 1.94 5.48
N ILE A 155 -4.76 1.28 5.89
CA ILE A 155 -3.41 1.86 5.77
C ILE A 155 -3.07 2.11 4.31
N ALA A 156 -3.32 1.14 3.43
CA ALA A 156 -3.07 1.28 2.01
C ALA A 156 -3.88 2.43 1.41
N LEU A 157 -5.16 2.57 1.75
CA LEU A 157 -5.99 3.68 1.26
C LEU A 157 -5.46 5.03 1.73
N VAL A 158 -5.20 5.17 3.04
CA VAL A 158 -4.76 6.44 3.64
C VAL A 158 -3.36 6.85 3.17
N VAL A 159 -2.49 5.90 2.82
CA VAL A 159 -1.13 6.20 2.36
C VAL A 159 -1.06 6.31 0.84
N LEU A 160 -1.62 5.35 0.10
CA LEU A 160 -1.47 5.29 -1.35
C LEU A 160 -2.24 6.39 -2.05
N ILE A 161 -3.43 6.77 -1.58
CA ILE A 161 -4.21 7.86 -2.22
C ILE A 161 -3.41 9.18 -2.21
N PRO A 162 -3.00 9.76 -1.08
CA PRO A 162 -2.27 11.02 -1.08
C PRO A 162 -0.89 10.89 -1.74
N LEU A 163 -0.23 9.74 -1.65
CA LEU A 163 1.05 9.51 -2.31
C LEU A 163 0.91 9.56 -3.84
N VAL A 164 0.01 8.75 -4.40
CA VAL A 164 -0.22 8.71 -5.86
C VAL A 164 -0.80 10.04 -6.33
N PHE A 165 -1.68 10.66 -5.56
CA PHE A 165 -2.20 12.00 -5.85
C PHE A 165 -1.08 13.04 -5.96
N SER A 166 -0.16 13.07 -4.99
CA SER A 166 0.98 13.99 -5.00
C SER A 166 1.89 13.75 -6.21
N ILE A 167 2.11 12.48 -6.58
CA ILE A 167 2.85 12.11 -7.78
C ILE A 167 2.12 12.62 -9.02
N CYS A 168 0.81 12.35 -9.16
CA CYS A 168 0.02 12.81 -10.31
C CYS A 168 0.04 14.33 -10.47
N ILE A 169 -0.10 15.07 -9.38
CA ILE A 169 -0.03 16.54 -9.39
C ILE A 169 1.28 17.04 -10.01
N ALA A 170 2.40 16.35 -9.75
CA ALA A 170 3.70 16.70 -10.35
C ALA A 170 3.75 16.57 -11.88
N PHE A 171 2.80 15.84 -12.50
CA PHE A 171 2.65 15.72 -13.96
C PHE A 171 1.56 16.64 -14.55
N THR A 172 1.04 17.57 -13.75
CA THR A 172 -0.01 18.52 -14.14
C THR A 172 0.46 19.98 -14.05
N ASN A 173 -0.27 20.91 -14.67
CA ASN A 173 -0.02 22.35 -14.55
C ASN A 173 -0.64 22.99 -13.28
N TYR A 174 -0.85 22.22 -12.21
CA TYR A 174 -1.45 22.74 -10.99
C TYR A 174 -0.55 23.78 -10.30
N ASP A 175 -0.99 25.04 -10.31
CA ASP A 175 -0.30 26.18 -9.70
C ASP A 175 -1.29 27.23 -9.17
N ALA A 176 -0.79 28.40 -8.75
CA ALA A 176 -1.63 29.49 -8.24
C ALA A 176 -2.57 30.10 -9.29
N SER A 177 -2.27 29.97 -10.57
CA SER A 177 -3.07 30.46 -11.70
C SER A 177 -4.08 29.42 -12.20
N HIS A 178 -3.77 28.13 -12.06
CA HIS A 178 -4.59 27.00 -12.48
C HIS A 178 -5.30 26.34 -11.30
N GLN A 179 -6.26 27.05 -10.70
CA GLN A 179 -7.03 26.58 -9.55
C GLN A 179 -8.45 26.16 -9.95
N PRO A 180 -8.77 24.86 -9.90
CA PRO A 180 -10.15 24.38 -10.03
C PRO A 180 -11.06 24.93 -8.92
N PRO A 181 -12.38 25.06 -9.20
CA PRO A 181 -13.05 24.74 -10.46
C PRO A 181 -12.92 25.84 -11.52
N ARG A 182 -12.30 26.99 -11.21
CA ARG A 182 -12.25 28.15 -12.13
C ARG A 182 -11.51 27.85 -13.42
N VAL A 183 -10.35 27.22 -13.30
CA VAL A 183 -9.52 26.77 -14.42
C VAL A 183 -9.27 25.29 -14.22
N LEU A 184 -9.50 24.50 -15.28
CA LEU A 184 -9.24 23.07 -15.24
C LEU A 184 -7.73 22.82 -15.33
N ILE A 185 -7.29 21.78 -14.64
CA ILE A 185 -5.91 21.32 -14.68
C ILE A 185 -5.74 20.40 -15.90
N GLU A 186 -4.58 20.45 -16.53
CA GLU A 186 -4.20 19.61 -17.66
C GLU A 186 -2.94 18.80 -17.37
N TRP A 187 -2.82 17.66 -18.04
CA TRP A 187 -1.61 16.83 -18.01
C TRP A 187 -0.51 17.47 -18.85
N VAL A 188 0.58 17.90 -18.20
CA VAL A 188 1.78 18.44 -18.87
C VAL A 188 2.90 17.41 -19.01
N GLY A 189 2.69 16.21 -18.48
CA GLY A 189 3.65 15.12 -18.53
C GLY A 189 4.95 15.49 -17.84
N MET A 190 6.07 15.37 -18.55
CA MET A 190 7.41 15.59 -17.98
C MET A 190 7.85 17.06 -17.97
N GLN A 191 6.98 18.00 -18.36
CA GLN A 191 7.37 19.40 -18.55
C GLN A 191 7.88 20.03 -17.25
N ASN A 192 7.18 19.83 -16.12
CA ASN A 192 7.60 20.32 -14.80
C ASN A 192 9.00 19.85 -14.41
N PHE A 193 9.35 18.60 -14.72
CA PHE A 193 10.67 18.04 -14.42
C PHE A 193 11.76 18.62 -15.32
N LYS A 194 11.45 18.87 -16.60
CA LYS A 194 12.38 19.54 -17.51
C LYS A 194 12.64 20.96 -17.03
N ASP A 195 11.58 21.72 -16.75
CA ASP A 195 11.67 23.11 -16.31
C ASP A 195 12.43 23.25 -14.99
N LEU A 196 12.25 22.30 -14.06
CA LEU A 196 13.01 22.23 -12.81
C LEU A 196 14.52 22.08 -13.05
N LEU A 197 14.94 21.38 -14.10
CA LEU A 197 16.35 21.07 -14.38
C LEU A 197 17.01 22.07 -15.35
N THR A 198 16.23 22.68 -16.24
CA THR A 198 16.76 23.55 -17.32
C THR A 198 16.65 25.04 -16.99
N LEU A 199 15.66 25.46 -16.21
CA LEU A 199 15.52 26.86 -15.81
C LEU A 199 16.49 27.16 -14.66
N GLY A 200 17.47 28.01 -14.95
CA GLY A 200 18.61 28.26 -14.06
C GLY A 200 18.24 28.68 -12.62
N SER A 201 17.17 29.44 -12.45
CA SER A 201 16.67 29.82 -11.12
C SER A 201 16.08 28.62 -10.36
N TYR A 202 15.19 27.85 -10.98
CA TYR A 202 14.57 26.68 -10.36
C TYR A 202 15.56 25.58 -10.07
N ALA A 203 16.47 25.28 -10.99
CA ALA A 203 17.52 24.28 -10.79
C ALA A 203 18.41 24.66 -9.60
N THR A 204 18.84 25.92 -9.52
CA THR A 204 19.71 26.39 -8.44
C THR A 204 19.01 26.30 -7.08
N THR A 205 17.76 26.75 -6.99
CA THR A 205 16.97 26.63 -5.75
C THR A 205 16.73 25.17 -5.38
N PHE A 206 16.38 24.32 -6.35
CA PHE A 206 16.14 22.90 -6.13
C PHE A 206 17.37 22.18 -5.59
N PHE A 207 18.51 22.29 -6.28
CA PHE A 207 19.75 21.63 -5.83
C PHE A 207 20.28 22.23 -4.53
N GLY A 208 20.06 23.52 -4.27
CA GLY A 208 20.38 24.15 -2.99
C GLY A 208 19.58 23.56 -1.84
N ILE A 209 18.25 23.48 -1.98
CA ILE A 209 17.38 22.88 -0.97
C ILE A 209 17.66 21.38 -0.82
N LEU A 210 17.84 20.65 -1.93
CA LEU A 210 18.15 19.23 -1.91
C LEU A 210 19.47 18.95 -1.16
N GLY A 211 20.51 19.72 -1.45
CA GLY A 211 21.79 19.63 -0.75
C GLY A 211 21.64 19.92 0.74
N TRP A 212 20.92 20.99 1.10
CA TRP A 212 20.62 21.32 2.49
C TRP A 212 19.88 20.17 3.20
N THR A 213 18.82 19.65 2.59
CA THR A 213 18.03 18.55 3.16
C THR A 213 18.85 17.27 3.30
N LEU A 214 19.70 16.93 2.33
CA LEU A 214 20.57 15.74 2.41
C LEU A 214 21.60 15.87 3.53
N ILE A 215 22.32 17.00 3.58
CA ILE A 215 23.30 17.27 4.64
C ILE A 215 22.61 17.24 6.00
N TRP A 216 21.49 17.96 6.13
CA TRP A 216 20.70 17.98 7.35
C TRP A 216 20.24 16.58 7.76
N THR A 217 19.71 15.77 6.83
CA THR A 217 19.22 14.42 7.12
C THR A 217 20.34 13.51 7.62
N VAL A 218 21.51 13.57 6.96
CA VAL A 218 22.68 12.77 7.38
C VAL A 218 23.16 13.22 8.75
N CYS A 219 23.34 14.52 8.98
CA CYS A 219 23.80 15.06 10.26
C CYS A 219 22.79 14.77 11.39
N SER A 220 21.51 15.04 11.17
CA SER A 220 20.43 14.85 12.16
C SER A 220 20.08 13.39 12.41
N SER A 221 20.54 12.46 11.58
CA SER A 221 20.47 11.03 11.86
C SER A 221 21.73 10.56 12.58
N VAL A 222 22.89 10.71 11.93
CA VAL A 222 24.15 10.12 12.41
C VAL A 222 24.57 10.68 13.77
N PHE A 223 24.43 12.00 13.99
CA PHE A 223 24.91 12.62 15.21
C PHE A 223 24.05 12.22 16.44
N PRO A 224 22.71 12.31 16.42
CA PRO A 224 21.89 11.82 17.54
C PRO A 224 21.99 10.31 17.77
N TYR A 225 22.07 9.49 16.72
CA TYR A 225 22.27 8.05 16.90
C TYR A 225 23.64 7.73 17.51
N GLY A 226 24.71 8.37 17.02
CA GLY A 226 26.06 8.19 17.55
C GLY A 226 26.17 8.59 19.01
N LEU A 227 25.67 9.78 19.35
CA LEU A 227 25.63 10.25 20.74
C LEU A 227 24.71 9.38 21.62
N GLY A 228 23.57 8.95 21.09
CA GLY A 228 22.63 8.08 21.79
C GLY A 228 23.24 6.74 22.16
N ILE A 229 23.98 6.13 21.24
CA ILE A 229 24.72 4.87 21.48
C ILE A 229 25.86 5.11 22.48
N LEU A 230 26.63 6.18 22.32
CA LEU A 230 27.71 6.54 23.25
C LEU A 230 27.17 6.70 24.68
N LEU A 231 26.09 7.48 24.85
CA LEU A 231 25.43 7.67 26.14
C LEU A 231 24.84 6.35 26.68
N ALA A 232 24.26 5.50 25.82
CA ALA A 232 23.75 4.20 26.24
C ALA A 232 24.86 3.30 26.82
N VAL A 233 26.04 3.26 26.17
CA VAL A 233 27.21 2.51 26.66
C VAL A 233 27.70 3.08 27.99
N LEU A 234 27.82 4.41 28.11
CA LEU A 234 28.25 5.08 29.34
C LEU A 234 27.29 4.81 30.50
N LEU A 235 25.98 4.90 30.25
CA LEU A 235 24.94 4.66 31.26
C LEU A 235 24.82 3.18 31.65
N ASN A 236 25.29 2.27 30.80
CA ASN A 236 25.30 0.84 31.09
C ASN A 236 26.49 0.44 32.00
N ASN A 237 27.55 1.25 32.11
CA ASN A 237 28.75 0.92 32.89
C ASN A 237 28.44 0.59 34.36
N PRO A 238 28.78 -0.61 34.89
CA PRO A 238 28.47 -1.02 36.27
C PRO A 238 29.04 -0.10 37.36
N ARG A 239 30.09 0.68 37.06
CA ARG A 239 30.73 1.61 38.00
C ARG A 239 30.00 2.95 38.16
N LEU A 240 29.02 3.25 37.28
CA LEU A 240 28.26 4.49 37.33
C LEU A 240 27.27 4.46 38.51
N LYS A 241 27.46 5.34 39.50
CA LYS A 241 26.54 5.52 40.62
C LYS A 241 25.35 6.39 40.19
N GLY A 242 24.14 6.10 40.69
CA GLY A 242 22.96 6.93 40.41
C GLY A 242 22.35 6.77 39.01
N LYS A 243 22.57 5.64 38.32
CA LYS A 243 22.09 5.39 36.93
C LYS A 243 20.61 5.72 36.69
N LYS A 244 19.75 5.49 37.67
CA LYS A 244 18.31 5.78 37.57
C LYS A 244 18.06 7.27 37.35
N ILE A 245 18.76 8.14 38.07
CA ILE A 245 18.60 9.61 37.95
C ILE A 245 18.98 10.08 36.56
N TYR A 246 20.15 9.67 36.06
CA TYR A 246 20.61 10.03 34.72
C TYR A 246 19.63 9.57 33.63
N LYS A 247 19.14 8.32 33.70
CA LYS A 247 18.15 7.81 32.74
C LYS A 247 16.85 8.61 32.77
N THR A 248 16.36 8.99 33.95
CA THR A 248 15.15 9.81 34.07
C THR A 248 15.33 11.19 33.45
N ILE A 249 16.45 11.87 33.73
CA ILE A 249 16.77 13.18 33.15
C ILE A 249 16.84 13.12 31.62
N PHE A 250 17.40 12.06 31.03
CA PHE A 250 17.49 11.93 29.58
C PHE A 250 16.17 11.59 28.88
N ILE A 251 15.17 11.05 29.60
CA ILE A 251 13.84 10.78 29.03
C ILE A 251 12.94 12.02 29.10
N LEU A 252 13.16 12.91 30.07
CA LEU A 252 12.38 14.13 30.29
C LEU A 252 12.15 14.99 29.03
N PRO A 253 13.17 15.25 28.18
CA PRO A 253 12.97 16.03 26.96
C PRO A 253 11.95 15.44 26.00
N TRP A 254 11.81 14.11 25.95
CA TRP A 254 10.82 13.44 25.11
C TRP A 254 9.39 13.65 25.62
N ALA A 255 9.21 13.88 26.91
CA ALA A 255 7.91 14.19 27.50
C ALA A 255 7.45 15.63 27.21
N ILE A 256 8.35 16.51 26.76
CA ILE A 256 8.02 17.89 26.41
C ILE A 256 7.44 17.89 24.98
N PRO A 257 6.22 18.42 24.77
CA PRO A 257 5.67 18.56 23.43
C PRO A 257 6.55 19.44 22.55
N ALA A 258 6.83 19.01 21.31
CA ALA A 258 7.74 19.71 20.40
C ALA A 258 7.37 21.20 20.18
N TYR A 259 6.07 21.51 20.19
CA TYR A 259 5.58 22.89 20.05
C TYR A 259 6.09 23.81 21.18
N ILE A 260 6.13 23.33 22.42
CA ILE A 260 6.64 24.11 23.56
C ILE A 260 8.13 24.39 23.38
N SER A 261 8.90 23.39 22.95
CA SER A 261 10.33 23.57 22.65
C SER A 261 10.56 24.61 21.54
N LEU A 262 9.71 24.63 20.50
CA LEU A 262 9.81 25.61 19.43
C LEU A 262 9.54 27.04 19.92
N LEU A 263 8.52 27.25 20.75
CA LEU A 263 8.23 28.57 21.32
C LEU A 263 9.39 29.09 22.18
N VAL A 264 9.98 28.21 23.02
CA VAL A 264 11.14 28.58 23.83
C VAL A 264 12.31 28.99 22.94
N LEU A 265 12.63 28.20 21.91
CA LEU A 265 13.70 28.55 20.97
C LEU A 265 13.40 29.86 20.22
N GLN A 266 12.16 30.07 19.78
CA GLN A 266 11.74 31.31 19.14
C GLN A 266 11.96 32.52 20.05
N THR A 267 11.59 32.42 21.33
CA THR A 267 11.85 33.50 22.29
C THR A 267 13.34 33.67 22.62
N MET A 268 14.12 32.59 22.60
CA MET A 268 15.56 32.66 22.88
C MET A 268 16.31 33.37 21.76
N PHE A 269 15.96 33.11 20.49
CA PHE A 269 16.58 33.70 19.30
C PHE A 269 15.87 34.98 18.80
N ASP A 270 15.01 35.58 19.63
CA ASP A 270 14.36 36.85 19.31
C ASP A 270 15.40 37.99 19.37
N THR A 271 15.50 38.77 18.30
CA THR A 271 16.53 39.81 18.17
C THR A 271 16.26 41.08 19.00
N GLY A 272 15.07 41.24 19.57
CA GLY A 272 14.68 42.41 20.35
C GLY A 272 14.82 42.23 21.87
N TYR A 273 14.44 41.06 22.38
CA TYR A 273 14.46 40.74 23.83
C TYR A 273 14.83 39.29 24.12
N GLY A 274 15.34 38.57 23.12
CA GLY A 274 15.81 37.21 23.27
C GLY A 274 17.06 37.11 24.14
N LEU A 275 17.33 35.88 24.56
CA LEU A 275 18.44 35.56 25.45
C LEU A 275 19.78 35.48 24.69
N ILE A 276 19.73 35.29 23.37
CA ILE A 276 20.87 35.12 22.48
C ILE A 276 20.65 35.83 21.14
#